data_AF-A0A814WF24-F1
#
_entry.id   AF-A0A814WF24-F1
#
_cell.length_a   1.000
_cell.length_b   1.000
_cell.length_c   1.000
_cell.angle_alpha   90.00
_cell.angle_beta   90.00
_cell.angle_gamma   90.00
#
_symmetry.space_group_name_H-M   'P 1'
#
loop_
_entity.id
_entity.type
_entity.pdbx_description
1 polymer ?
#
loop_
_entity_poly.entity_id
_entity_poly.type
_entity_poly.pdbx_seq_one_letter_code
_entity_poly.pdbx_strand_id
1 'polypeptide(L)'
;METPKRGVINSVGIAAGSTTPLNESSGGVAFEVLLEESPRQNATQPLRFLSPSIRANTHSNNSASDDNVTKETITPESISEKLKRAEERRLSLEKLRSNLLASENSKLNEVLKIKDQRLEEFKKTTEEKLLKKLETYKENRENVLQSKIQQVKEYEEQRFQQCQKNLEKLEDERKLLQEKINQKLEAAENNRQEQLEKLLEKLAEHDKRIDRAREMIKHISDDDDNNNNNEAINPIVSGSDVNVISMMAD
;
A
#
# COMPACT_ATOMS: atom_id res chain seq x y z
N MET A 1 84.69 102.95 -47.15
CA MET A 1 85.01 104.28 -46.58
C MET A 1 83.70 104.85 -46.07
N GLU A 2 83.55 105.03 -44.76
CA GLU A 2 82.89 106.18 -44.13
C GLU A 2 82.88 105.94 -42.61
N THR A 3 83.46 106.90 -41.89
CA THR A 3 83.27 107.08 -40.44
C THR A 3 81.99 107.88 -40.22
N PRO A 4 81.38 107.77 -39.03
CA PRO A 4 81.31 108.98 -38.18
C PRO A 4 81.55 108.63 -36.69
N LYS A 5 82.51 109.29 -36.04
CA LYS A 5 82.40 110.54 -35.25
C LYS A 5 81.74 110.37 -33.87
N ARG A 6 82.63 110.55 -32.87
CA ARG A 6 82.45 110.73 -31.42
C ARG A 6 81.27 111.63 -31.02
N GLY A 7 80.60 111.21 -29.93
CA GLY A 7 79.95 112.09 -28.96
C GLY A 7 80.51 111.82 -27.55
N VAL A 8 80.92 112.88 -26.87
CA VAL A 8 81.57 112.91 -25.55
C VAL A 8 80.49 113.12 -24.47
N ILE A 9 80.49 112.20 -23.49
CA ILE A 9 80.21 112.31 -22.04
C ILE A 9 79.20 113.36 -21.54
N ASN A 10 78.24 112.93 -20.70
CA ASN A 10 78.06 113.51 -19.37
C ASN A 10 77.25 112.61 -18.41
N SER A 11 77.67 112.69 -17.16
CA SER A 11 77.39 111.88 -15.97
C SER A 11 76.17 112.33 -15.17
N VAL A 12 75.43 111.39 -14.57
CA VAL A 12 74.68 111.47 -13.29
C VAL A 12 74.39 110.00 -12.90
N GLY A 13 74.51 109.44 -11.70
CA GLY A 13 74.77 109.87 -10.34
C GLY A 13 74.33 108.67 -9.48
N ILE A 14 75.26 108.02 -8.77
CA ILE A 14 75.01 106.80 -7.98
C ILE A 14 74.38 107.23 -6.65
N ALA A 15 73.14 106.79 -6.38
CA ALA A 15 72.51 106.93 -5.07
C ALA A 15 72.99 105.82 -4.12
N ALA A 16 73.37 106.21 -2.90
CA ALA A 16 73.96 105.36 -1.88
C ALA A 16 72.95 104.37 -1.27
N GLY A 17 73.27 103.07 -1.27
CA GLY A 17 72.56 102.05 -0.49
C GLY A 17 73.08 102.01 0.95
N SER A 18 72.17 101.91 1.93
CA SER A 18 72.49 101.81 3.36
C SER A 18 72.75 100.35 3.76
N THR A 19 73.88 100.08 4.41
CA THR A 19 74.16 98.77 5.03
C THR A 19 73.87 98.83 6.54
N THR A 20 73.17 97.82 7.06
CA THR A 20 73.00 97.61 8.51
C THR A 20 73.96 96.50 8.97
N PRO A 21 74.96 96.79 9.83
CA PRO A 21 75.90 95.77 10.27
C PRO A 21 75.24 94.79 11.25
N LEU A 22 75.26 93.50 10.91
CA LEU A 22 74.83 92.39 11.76
C LEU A 22 76.07 91.69 12.33
N ASN A 23 76.50 92.19 13.51
CA ASN A 23 77.47 91.59 14.44
C ASN A 23 78.83 91.17 13.85
N GLU A 24 79.88 91.94 14.16
CA GLU A 24 81.26 91.63 13.76
C GLU A 24 81.87 90.61 14.75
N SER A 25 82.34 89.47 14.25
CA SER A 25 83.13 88.50 15.02
C SER A 25 84.51 88.36 14.39
N SER A 26 85.51 87.94 15.18
CA SER A 26 86.93 87.89 14.76
C SER A 26 87.23 86.96 13.58
N GLY A 27 86.24 86.19 13.11
CA GLY A 27 86.33 85.29 11.95
C GLY A 27 85.76 85.85 10.64
N GLY A 28 85.26 87.09 10.61
CA GLY A 28 84.72 87.74 9.42
C GLY A 28 83.47 88.60 9.70
N VAL A 29 83.15 89.50 8.77
CA VAL A 29 81.99 90.41 8.86
C VAL A 29 80.86 89.88 7.98
N ALA A 30 79.69 89.68 8.55
CA ALA A 30 78.47 89.38 7.82
C ALA A 30 77.64 90.66 7.68
N PHE A 31 77.16 90.92 6.46
CA PHE A 31 76.26 92.02 6.18
C PHE A 31 75.14 91.51 5.27
N GLU A 32 73.92 91.90 5.58
CA GLU A 32 72.77 91.66 4.70
C GLU A 32 72.67 92.83 3.72
N VAL A 33 72.80 92.56 2.43
CA VAL A 33 72.63 93.57 1.38
C VAL A 33 71.22 93.46 0.84
N LEU A 34 70.38 94.45 1.14
CA LEU A 34 69.07 94.62 0.55
C LEU A 34 69.19 95.58 -0.63
N LEU A 35 68.99 95.08 -1.85
CA LEU A 35 69.03 95.90 -3.07
C LEU A 35 67.71 96.64 -3.31
N GLU A 36 66.59 96.03 -2.92
CA GLU A 36 65.22 96.57 -3.02
C GLU A 36 64.37 95.95 -1.91
N GLU A 37 63.57 96.76 -1.21
CA GLU A 37 62.73 96.27 -0.10
C GLU A 37 61.58 95.39 -0.63
N SER A 38 61.24 94.33 0.10
CA SER A 38 60.07 93.52 -0.22
C SER A 38 58.82 94.41 -0.24
N PRO A 39 58.01 94.41 -1.31
CA PRO A 39 56.87 95.34 -1.49
C PRO A 39 55.74 95.13 -0.48
N ARG A 40 55.89 94.18 0.45
CA ARG A 40 54.98 93.91 1.55
C ARG A 40 55.71 94.18 2.86
N GLN A 41 55.73 95.45 3.27
CA GLN A 41 56.45 95.91 4.46
C GLN A 41 55.95 95.32 5.81
N ASN A 42 54.99 94.38 5.83
CA ASN A 42 54.46 93.74 7.05
C ASN A 42 54.07 92.25 6.84
N ALA A 43 54.83 91.47 6.07
CA ALA A 43 54.54 90.03 5.89
C ALA A 43 55.37 89.15 6.85
N THR A 44 54.86 88.90 8.06
CA THR A 44 55.50 88.03 9.07
C THR A 44 55.23 86.53 8.86
N GLN A 45 54.62 86.08 7.75
CA GLN A 45 54.35 84.64 7.56
C GLN A 45 54.70 84.13 6.15
N PRO A 46 55.38 82.97 6.04
CA PRO A 46 55.65 82.33 4.75
C PRO A 46 54.35 81.80 4.14
N LEU A 47 54.25 81.86 2.80
CA LEU A 47 53.11 81.37 2.02
C LEU A 47 52.78 79.90 2.36
N ARG A 48 51.51 79.62 2.66
CA ARG A 48 51.03 78.27 2.98
C ARG A 48 51.14 77.34 1.78
N PHE A 49 51.65 76.12 2.01
CA PHE A 49 51.50 74.99 1.09
C PHE A 49 50.01 74.65 0.95
N LEU A 50 49.44 74.85 -0.24
CA LEU A 50 48.15 74.29 -0.61
C LEU A 50 48.35 72.80 -0.90
N SER A 51 47.94 71.93 0.03
CA SER A 51 47.90 70.49 -0.22
C SER A 51 46.69 70.12 -1.10
N PRO A 52 46.79 69.09 -1.97
CA PRO A 52 45.70 68.73 -2.88
C PRO A 52 44.46 68.20 -2.14
N SER A 53 43.29 68.66 -2.55
CA SER A 53 41.98 68.18 -2.11
C SER A 53 41.76 66.72 -2.55
N ILE A 54 42.02 65.75 -1.68
CA ILE A 54 41.58 64.37 -1.86
C ILE A 54 40.08 64.33 -1.55
N ARG A 55 39.23 64.40 -2.59
CA ARG A 55 37.81 64.02 -2.48
C ARG A 55 37.72 62.50 -2.35
N ALA A 56 37.65 62.01 -1.10
CA ALA A 56 37.11 60.68 -0.83
C ALA A 56 35.59 60.80 -0.69
N ASN A 57 34.88 60.16 -1.61
CA ASN A 57 33.43 60.01 -1.59
C ASN A 57 33.06 58.99 -0.50
N THR A 58 32.55 59.46 0.64
CA THR A 58 31.91 58.61 1.64
C THR A 58 30.49 59.09 1.86
N HIS A 59 29.52 58.29 1.40
CA HIS A 59 28.13 58.41 1.80
C HIS A 59 28.03 58.07 3.30
N SER A 60 27.95 59.11 4.14
CA SER A 60 27.72 59.02 5.58
C SER A 60 26.49 59.85 5.91
N ASN A 61 25.33 59.21 5.97
CA ASN A 61 24.15 59.76 6.63
C ASN A 61 24.38 59.77 8.14
N ASN A 62 24.85 60.91 8.65
CA ASN A 62 24.42 61.56 9.90
C ASN A 62 25.32 62.79 10.11
N SER A 63 24.75 63.93 9.74
CA SER A 63 25.32 65.26 9.77
C SER A 63 24.85 66.03 11.01
N ALA A 64 25.82 66.48 11.81
CA ALA A 64 25.83 67.64 12.71
C ALA A 64 26.83 67.27 13.81
N SER A 65 28.02 67.85 13.97
CA SER A 65 28.54 69.16 13.62
C SER A 65 30.06 69.07 13.87
N ASP A 66 30.92 69.49 12.94
CA ASP A 66 32.22 70.11 13.28
C ASP A 66 32.99 70.53 12.03
N ASP A 67 32.80 71.80 11.64
CA ASP A 67 33.75 72.56 10.85
C ASP A 67 34.71 73.26 11.83
N ASN A 68 35.69 72.53 12.37
CA ASN A 68 36.82 73.16 13.06
C ASN A 68 38.11 72.34 12.91
N VAL A 69 38.64 72.29 11.69
CA VAL A 69 39.99 71.75 11.42
C VAL A 69 41.05 72.80 11.83
N THR A 70 41.07 73.16 13.10
CA THR A 70 42.29 73.61 13.76
C THR A 70 43.08 72.37 14.17
N LYS A 71 44.42 72.44 14.19
CA LYS A 71 45.27 71.39 14.77
C LYS A 71 44.87 71.16 16.23
N GLU A 72 43.87 70.32 16.48
CA GLU A 72 43.57 69.85 17.81
C GLU A 72 44.79 69.07 18.27
N THR A 73 45.46 69.60 19.29
CA THR A 73 46.47 68.87 20.05
C THR A 73 45.81 67.57 20.49
N ILE A 74 46.33 66.45 20.00
CA ILE A 74 45.82 65.12 20.28
C ILE A 74 45.79 64.94 21.80
N THR A 75 44.61 65.06 22.40
CA THR A 75 44.43 64.84 23.83
C THR A 75 44.40 63.33 24.10
N PRO A 76 44.88 62.87 25.27
CA PRO A 76 44.86 61.44 25.62
C PRO A 76 43.44 60.85 25.61
N GLU A 77 42.43 61.65 25.96
CA GLU A 77 41.01 61.28 25.87
C GLU A 77 40.53 61.05 24.43
N SER A 78 40.89 61.93 23.49
CA SER A 78 40.54 61.75 22.06
C SER A 78 41.15 60.48 21.46
N ILE A 79 42.37 60.12 21.89
CA ILE A 79 43.00 58.84 21.50
C ILE A 79 42.21 57.66 22.07
N SER A 80 41.89 57.71 23.37
CA SER A 80 41.14 56.66 24.06
C SER A 80 39.77 56.42 23.42
N GLU A 81 39.03 57.48 23.11
CA GLU A 81 37.73 57.38 22.43
C GLU A 81 37.85 56.77 21.03
N LYS A 82 38.87 57.16 20.25
CA LYS A 82 39.10 56.56 18.91
C LYS A 82 39.41 55.08 19.01
N LEU A 83 40.20 54.65 20.00
CA LEU A 83 40.50 53.24 20.25
C LEU A 83 39.24 52.48 20.69
N LYS A 84 38.46 53.04 21.62
CA LYS A 84 37.19 52.46 22.07
C LYS A 84 36.20 52.29 20.92
N ARG A 85 36.05 53.31 20.06
CA ARG A 85 35.18 53.25 18.87
C ARG A 85 35.65 52.20 17.86
N ALA A 86 36.96 52.03 17.70
CA ALA A 86 37.53 50.99 16.85
C ALA A 86 37.25 49.59 17.42
N GLU A 87 37.34 49.43 18.74
CA GLU A 87 37.01 48.19 19.43
C GLU A 87 35.52 47.84 19.33
N GLU A 88 34.63 48.81 19.56
CA GLU A 88 33.18 48.64 19.39
C GLU A 88 32.81 48.23 17.96
N ARG A 89 33.47 48.82 16.95
CA ARG A 89 33.29 48.43 15.54
C ARG A 89 33.72 46.97 15.30
N ARG A 90 34.87 46.56 15.85
CA ARG A 90 35.36 45.18 15.74
C ARG A 90 34.35 44.21 16.36
N LEU A 91 33.89 44.50 17.58
CA LEU A 91 32.91 43.68 18.30
C LEU A 91 31.56 43.63 17.56
N SER A 92 31.11 44.74 16.98
CA SER A 92 29.87 44.76 16.19
C SER A 92 29.96 43.88 14.94
N LEU A 93 31.09 43.89 14.24
CA LEU A 93 31.30 43.03 13.07
C LEU A 93 31.39 41.55 13.46
N GLU A 94 32.06 41.25 14.57
CA GLU A 94 32.14 39.90 15.11
C GLU A 94 30.76 39.38 15.54
N LYS A 95 29.96 40.22 16.21
CA LYS A 95 28.57 39.90 16.58
C LYS A 95 27.70 39.65 15.35
N LEU A 96 27.81 40.49 14.31
CA LEU A 96 27.08 40.29 13.06
C LEU A 96 27.47 38.97 12.38
N ARG A 97 28.76 38.66 12.33
CA ARG A 97 29.27 37.39 11.80
C ARG A 97 28.75 36.20 12.60
N SER A 98 28.78 36.27 13.92
CA SER A 98 28.26 35.24 14.81
C SER A 98 26.76 35.01 14.61
N ASN A 99 25.97 36.08 14.50
CA ASN A 99 24.54 36.00 14.23
C ASN A 99 24.24 35.36 12.85
N LEU A 100 25.03 35.68 11.82
CA LEU A 100 24.87 35.09 10.50
C LEU A 100 25.14 33.58 10.54
N LEU A 101 26.24 33.16 11.18
CA LEU A 101 26.57 31.74 11.37
C LEU A 101 25.52 31.01 12.20
N ALA A 102 24.98 31.64 13.24
CA ALA A 102 23.91 31.07 14.05
C ALA A 102 22.63 30.85 13.21
N SER A 103 22.28 31.80 12.34
CA SER A 103 21.14 31.66 11.42
C SER A 103 21.34 30.54 10.41
N GLU A 104 22.53 30.42 9.81
CA GLU A 104 22.87 29.34 8.88
C GLU A 104 22.84 27.96 9.55
N ASN A 105 23.41 27.86 10.76
CA ASN A 105 23.37 26.62 11.54
C ASN A 105 21.94 26.23 11.95
N SER A 106 21.07 27.20 12.27
CA SER A 106 19.65 26.93 12.54
C SER A 106 18.96 26.30 11.33
N LYS A 107 19.15 26.88 10.14
CA LYS A 107 18.59 26.34 8.89
C LYS A 107 19.12 24.94 8.58
N LEU A 108 20.42 24.71 8.81
CA LEU A 108 21.02 23.39 8.61
C LEU A 108 20.38 22.34 9.52
N ASN A 109 20.19 22.66 10.80
CA ASN A 109 19.54 21.77 11.76
C ASN A 109 18.09 21.47 11.40
N GLU A 110 17.34 22.46 10.90
CA GLU A 110 15.98 22.25 10.40
C GLU A 110 15.94 21.30 9.19
N VAL A 111 16.84 21.48 8.22
CA VAL A 111 16.95 20.59 7.05
C VAL A 111 17.28 19.16 7.48
N LEU A 112 18.21 18.98 8.43
CA LEU A 112 18.54 17.66 8.98
C LEU A 112 17.33 17.02 9.67
N LYS A 113 16.60 17.78 10.49
CA LYS A 113 15.39 17.31 11.15
C LYS A 113 14.32 16.88 10.15
N ILE A 114 14.11 17.65 9.08
CA ILE A 114 13.16 17.30 8.00
C ILE A 114 13.61 16.03 7.28
N LYS A 115 14.92 15.87 7.02
CA LYS A 115 15.47 14.66 6.39
C LYS A 115 15.16 13.43 7.24
N ASP A 116 15.39 13.51 8.54
CA ASP A 116 15.18 12.39 9.46
C ASP A 116 13.69 12.07 9.62
N GLN A 117 12.83 13.10 9.70
CA GLN A 117 11.36 12.92 9.72
C GLN A 117 10.85 12.21 8.46
N ARG A 118 11.29 12.65 7.27
CA ARG A 118 10.88 12.01 6.00
C ARG A 118 11.36 10.57 5.91
N LEU A 119 12.56 10.28 6.41
CA LEU A 119 13.09 8.91 6.44
C LEU A 119 12.23 8.02 7.34
N GLU A 120 11.82 8.53 8.50
CA GLU A 120 11.00 7.78 9.45
C GLU A 120 9.58 7.56 8.93
N GLU A 121 8.97 8.59 8.33
CA GLU A 121 7.69 8.48 7.62
C GLU A 121 7.75 7.45 6.49
N PHE A 122 8.84 7.44 5.72
CA PHE A 122 9.04 6.46 4.65
C PHE A 122 9.13 5.03 5.19
N LYS A 123 9.92 4.80 6.25
CA LYS A 123 10.01 3.50 6.92
C LYS A 123 8.64 3.04 7.40
N LYS A 124 7.96 3.88 8.17
CA LYS A 124 6.63 3.58 8.73
C LYS A 124 5.62 3.27 7.64
N THR A 125 5.55 4.10 6.60
CA THR A 125 4.62 3.90 5.47
C THR A 125 4.92 2.59 4.73
N THR A 126 6.21 2.23 4.58
CA THR A 126 6.61 1.00 3.91
C THR A 126 6.28 -0.22 4.75
N GLU A 127 6.49 -0.16 6.06
CA GLU A 127 6.13 -1.20 7.02
C GLU A 127 4.61 -1.42 7.06
N GLU A 128 3.82 -0.36 7.20
CA GLU A 128 2.35 -0.43 7.20
C GLU A 128 1.82 -1.01 5.87
N LYS A 129 2.38 -0.61 4.73
CA LYS A 129 2.03 -1.19 3.42
C LYS A 129 2.34 -2.67 3.34
N LEU A 130 3.48 -3.11 3.88
CA LEU A 130 3.85 -4.52 3.91
C LEU A 130 2.91 -5.32 4.82
N LEU A 131 2.67 -4.84 6.04
CA LEU A 131 1.76 -5.47 7.00
C LEU A 131 0.36 -5.62 6.42
N LYS A 132 -0.18 -4.54 5.82
CA LYS A 132 -1.50 -4.58 5.18
C LYS A 132 -1.56 -5.61 4.05
N LYS A 133 -0.52 -5.69 3.21
CA LYS A 133 -0.44 -6.70 2.15
C LYS A 133 -0.44 -8.11 2.74
N LEU A 134 0.38 -8.37 3.75
CA LEU A 134 0.47 -9.68 4.39
C LEU A 134 -0.86 -10.08 5.03
N GLU A 135 -1.56 -9.16 5.69
CA GLU A 135 -2.88 -9.43 6.25
C GLU A 135 -3.89 -9.77 5.16
N THR A 136 -3.92 -8.99 4.07
CA THR A 136 -4.79 -9.29 2.92
C THR A 136 -4.46 -10.66 2.30
N TYR A 137 -3.18 -11.03 2.20
CA TYR A 137 -2.80 -12.35 1.71
C TYR A 137 -3.27 -13.48 2.64
N LYS A 138 -3.15 -13.26 3.95
CA LYS A 138 -3.60 -14.22 4.96
C LYS A 138 -5.12 -14.39 4.93
N GLU A 139 -5.88 -13.30 4.97
CA GLU A 139 -7.34 -13.31 4.86
C GLU A 139 -7.80 -14.00 3.58
N ASN A 140 -7.22 -13.65 2.42
CA ASN A 140 -7.56 -14.30 1.14
C ASN A 140 -7.28 -15.80 1.17
N ARG A 141 -6.14 -16.22 1.74
CA ARG A 141 -5.78 -17.63 1.87
C ARG A 141 -6.76 -18.36 2.77
N GLU A 142 -7.13 -17.76 3.91
CA GLU A 142 -8.09 -18.33 4.86
C GLU A 142 -9.48 -18.44 4.24
N ASN A 143 -9.96 -17.41 3.54
CA ASN A 143 -11.24 -17.41 2.84
C ASN A 143 -11.31 -18.51 1.78
N VAL A 144 -10.26 -18.67 0.97
CA VAL A 144 -10.19 -19.76 -0.04
C VAL A 144 -10.22 -21.12 0.64
N LEU A 145 -9.49 -21.29 1.74
CA LEU A 145 -9.45 -22.56 2.46
C LEU A 145 -10.81 -22.89 3.10
N GLN A 146 -11.44 -21.90 3.76
CA GLN A 146 -12.76 -22.05 4.36
C GLN A 146 -13.81 -22.39 3.31
N SER A 147 -13.81 -21.70 2.17
CA SER A 147 -14.72 -21.99 1.05
C SER A 147 -14.56 -23.43 0.55
N LYS A 148 -13.33 -23.92 0.38
CA LYS A 148 -13.08 -25.31 -0.03
C LYS A 148 -13.53 -26.32 1.03
N ILE A 149 -13.26 -26.07 2.30
CA ILE A 149 -13.71 -26.93 3.40
C ILE A 149 -15.23 -27.01 3.41
N GLN A 150 -15.91 -25.86 3.23
CA GLN A 150 -17.36 -25.81 3.20
C GLN A 150 -17.93 -26.59 2.01
N GLN A 151 -17.37 -26.45 0.81
CA GLN A 151 -17.77 -27.22 -0.37
C GLN A 151 -17.62 -28.74 -0.16
N VAL A 152 -16.52 -29.18 0.46
CA VAL A 152 -16.31 -30.61 0.76
C VAL A 152 -17.35 -31.12 1.75
N LYS A 153 -17.62 -30.37 2.82
CA LYS A 153 -18.65 -30.73 3.81
C LYS A 153 -20.03 -30.85 3.19
N GLU A 154 -20.43 -29.87 2.38
CA GLU A 154 -21.72 -29.88 1.68
C GLU A 154 -21.83 -31.06 0.74
N TYR A 155 -20.77 -31.37 -0.01
CA TYR A 155 -20.74 -32.53 -0.90
C TYR A 155 -20.85 -33.85 -0.13
N GLU A 156 -20.11 -34.00 0.97
CA GLU A 156 -20.17 -35.19 1.84
C GLU A 156 -21.57 -35.38 2.44
N GLU A 157 -22.18 -34.30 2.94
CA GLU A 157 -23.53 -34.32 3.49
C GLU A 157 -24.57 -34.69 2.44
N GLN A 158 -24.52 -34.08 1.26
CA GLN A 158 -25.42 -34.41 0.15
C GLN A 158 -25.27 -35.86 -0.27
N ARG A 159 -24.04 -36.35 -0.42
CA ARG A 159 -23.77 -37.75 -0.78
C ARG A 159 -24.27 -38.71 0.29
N PHE A 160 -24.09 -38.39 1.57
CA PHE A 160 -24.60 -39.19 2.68
C PHE A 160 -26.13 -39.27 2.68
N GLN A 161 -26.81 -38.12 2.53
CA GLN A 161 -28.27 -38.08 2.41
C GLN A 161 -28.78 -38.85 1.19
N GLN A 162 -28.07 -38.78 0.06
CA GLN A 162 -28.41 -39.54 -1.14
C GLN A 162 -28.27 -41.04 -0.92
N CYS A 163 -27.19 -41.49 -0.28
CA CYS A 163 -27.00 -42.89 0.09
C CYS A 163 -28.12 -43.39 1.02
N GLN A 164 -28.50 -42.60 2.05
CA GLN A 164 -29.60 -42.97 2.93
C GLN A 164 -30.93 -43.12 2.19
N LYS A 165 -31.29 -42.15 1.35
CA LYS A 165 -32.52 -42.21 0.55
C LYS A 165 -32.54 -43.41 -0.40
N ASN A 166 -31.39 -43.76 -0.97
CA ASN A 166 -31.28 -44.93 -1.84
C ASN A 166 -31.45 -46.22 -1.03
N LEU A 167 -30.89 -46.29 0.18
CA LEU A 167 -31.04 -47.45 1.07
C LEU A 167 -32.51 -47.63 1.50
N GLU A 168 -33.19 -46.55 1.89
CA GLU A 168 -34.61 -46.56 2.23
C GLU A 168 -35.48 -47.08 1.07
N LYS A 169 -35.24 -46.58 -0.15
CA LYS A 169 -35.94 -47.07 -1.36
C LYS A 169 -35.74 -48.57 -1.60
N LEU A 170 -34.51 -49.06 -1.43
CA LEU A 170 -34.20 -50.48 -1.60
C LEU A 170 -34.88 -51.33 -0.52
N GLU A 171 -34.97 -50.85 0.71
CA GLU A 171 -35.69 -51.54 1.79
C GLU A 171 -37.19 -51.62 1.50
N ASP A 172 -37.79 -50.54 1.02
CA ASP A 172 -39.21 -50.51 0.64
C ASP A 172 -39.50 -51.42 -0.55
N GLU A 173 -38.64 -51.42 -1.57
CA GLU A 173 -38.73 -52.34 -2.70
C GLU A 173 -38.60 -53.80 -2.24
N ARG A 174 -37.67 -54.09 -1.33
CA ARG A 174 -37.50 -55.44 -0.75
C ARG A 174 -38.76 -55.88 -0.01
N LYS A 175 -39.35 -55.02 0.81
CA LYS A 175 -40.60 -55.32 1.54
C LYS A 175 -41.75 -55.60 0.58
N LEU A 176 -41.91 -54.76 -0.45
CA LEU A 176 -42.95 -54.93 -1.46
C LEU A 176 -42.79 -56.23 -2.25
N LEU A 177 -41.55 -56.60 -2.62
CA LEU A 177 -41.27 -57.87 -3.29
C LEU A 177 -41.58 -59.06 -2.38
N GLN A 178 -41.21 -58.97 -1.10
CA GLN A 178 -41.51 -60.02 -0.12
C GLN A 178 -43.03 -60.21 0.07
N GLU A 179 -43.78 -59.12 0.15
CA GLU A 179 -45.25 -59.17 0.21
C GLU A 179 -45.85 -59.82 -1.04
N LYS A 180 -45.38 -59.43 -2.24
CA LYS A 180 -45.83 -60.05 -3.51
C LYS A 180 -45.54 -61.54 -3.58
N ILE A 181 -44.38 -61.99 -3.07
CA ILE A 181 -44.05 -63.42 -3.00
C ILE A 181 -45.01 -64.13 -2.06
N ASN A 182 -45.25 -63.59 -0.87
CA ASN A 182 -46.18 -64.18 0.10
C ASN A 182 -47.60 -64.28 -0.48
N GLN A 183 -48.10 -63.22 -1.11
CA GLN A 183 -49.41 -63.21 -1.77
C GLN A 183 -49.51 -64.29 -2.86
N LYS A 184 -48.46 -64.48 -3.67
CA LYS A 184 -48.42 -65.54 -4.70
C LYS A 184 -48.43 -66.94 -4.09
N LEU A 185 -47.67 -67.16 -3.02
CA LEU A 185 -47.64 -68.45 -2.31
C LEU A 185 -49.00 -68.76 -1.67
N GLU A 186 -49.62 -67.78 -1.03
CA GLU A 186 -50.96 -67.92 -0.44
C GLU A 186 -52.02 -68.21 -1.51
N ALA A 187 -51.99 -67.49 -2.63
CA ALA A 187 -52.91 -67.75 -3.74
C ALA A 187 -52.73 -69.14 -4.34
N ALA A 188 -51.49 -69.61 -4.50
CA ALA A 188 -51.19 -70.95 -4.99
C ALA A 188 -51.66 -72.04 -4.00
N GLU A 189 -51.47 -71.82 -2.70
CA GLU A 189 -51.92 -72.73 -1.66
C GLU A 189 -53.45 -72.80 -1.57
N ASN A 190 -54.13 -71.65 -1.62
CA ASN A 190 -55.59 -71.59 -1.66
C ASN A 190 -56.15 -72.32 -2.89
N ASN A 191 -55.52 -72.14 -4.07
CA ASN A 191 -55.93 -72.85 -5.28
C ASN A 191 -55.74 -74.37 -5.14
N ARG A 192 -54.60 -74.81 -4.60
CA ARG A 192 -54.32 -76.22 -4.32
C ARG A 192 -55.36 -76.81 -3.36
N GLN A 193 -55.69 -76.09 -2.29
CA GLN A 193 -56.68 -76.50 -1.30
C GLN A 193 -58.07 -76.62 -1.93
N GLU A 194 -58.49 -75.63 -2.74
CA GLU A 194 -59.77 -75.66 -3.45
C GLU A 194 -59.87 -76.85 -4.43
N GLN A 195 -58.78 -77.18 -5.14
CA GLN A 195 -58.73 -78.34 -6.03
C GLN A 195 -58.84 -79.66 -5.25
N LEU A 196 -58.15 -79.78 -4.11
CA LEU A 196 -58.24 -80.96 -3.26
C LEU A 196 -59.64 -81.14 -2.67
N GLU A 197 -60.27 -80.05 -2.21
CA GLU A 197 -61.64 -80.07 -1.70
C GLU A 197 -62.63 -80.53 -2.77
N LYS A 198 -62.53 -80.01 -4.00
CA LYS A 198 -63.35 -80.47 -5.13
C LYS A 198 -63.16 -81.95 -5.47
N LEU A 199 -61.93 -82.48 -5.32
CA LEU A 199 -61.66 -83.90 -5.53
C LEU A 199 -62.26 -84.76 -4.42
N LEU A 200 -62.11 -84.34 -3.16
CA LEU A 200 -62.69 -85.03 -2.00
C LEU A 200 -64.22 -85.04 -2.05
N GLU A 201 -64.84 -83.93 -2.46
CA GLU A 201 -66.29 -83.84 -2.65
C GLU A 201 -66.78 -84.84 -3.71
N LYS A 202 -66.12 -84.90 -4.87
CA LYS A 202 -66.44 -85.88 -5.92
C LYS A 202 -66.30 -87.32 -5.43
N LEU A 203 -65.23 -87.64 -4.68
CA LEU A 203 -65.05 -88.97 -4.10
C LEU A 203 -66.19 -89.32 -3.13
N ALA A 204 -66.58 -88.39 -2.26
CA ALA A 204 -67.70 -88.59 -1.35
C ALA A 204 -69.05 -88.78 -2.09
N GLU A 205 -69.26 -88.07 -3.20
CA GLU A 205 -70.43 -88.29 -4.07
C GLU A 205 -70.42 -89.67 -4.73
N HIS A 206 -69.26 -90.13 -5.20
CA HIS A 206 -69.09 -91.47 -5.75
C HIS A 206 -69.42 -92.55 -4.70
N ASP A 207 -68.91 -92.41 -3.48
CA ASP A 207 -69.20 -93.34 -2.38
C ASP A 207 -70.70 -93.40 -2.09
N LYS A 208 -71.38 -92.24 -1.98
CA LYS A 208 -72.84 -92.16 -1.82
C LYS A 208 -73.61 -92.80 -2.98
N ARG A 209 -73.09 -92.75 -4.20
CA ARG A 209 -73.71 -93.40 -5.37
C ARG A 209 -73.53 -94.91 -5.33
N ILE A 210 -72.35 -95.38 -4.91
CA ILE A 210 -72.07 -96.81 -4.72
C ILE A 210 -73.01 -97.37 -3.65
N ASP A 211 -73.18 -96.67 -2.52
CA ASP A 211 -74.08 -97.12 -1.45
C ASP A 211 -75.54 -97.19 -1.92
N ARG A 212 -76.02 -96.16 -2.63
CA ARG A 212 -77.36 -96.21 -3.26
C ARG A 212 -77.51 -97.36 -4.25
N ALA A 213 -76.48 -97.64 -5.06
CA ALA A 213 -76.52 -98.77 -5.99
C ALA A 213 -76.56 -100.11 -5.26
N ARG A 214 -75.83 -100.26 -4.15
CA ARG A 214 -75.89 -101.45 -3.28
C ARG A 214 -77.28 -101.61 -2.66
N GLU A 215 -77.90 -100.53 -2.19
CA GLU A 215 -79.27 -100.53 -1.69
C GLU A 215 -80.27 -100.95 -2.77
N MET A 216 -80.16 -100.41 -3.99
CA MET A 216 -81.00 -100.82 -5.13
C MET A 216 -80.83 -102.29 -5.48
N ILE A 217 -79.60 -102.80 -5.54
CA ILE A 217 -79.34 -104.23 -5.82
C ILE A 217 -79.94 -105.10 -4.72
N LYS A 218 -79.82 -104.70 -3.44
CA LYS A 218 -80.44 -105.42 -2.33
C LYS A 218 -81.96 -105.46 -2.46
N HIS A 219 -82.59 -104.33 -2.77
CA HIS A 219 -84.03 -104.28 -3.04
C HIS A 219 -84.45 -105.17 -4.22
N ILE A 220 -83.68 -105.17 -5.31
CA ILE A 220 -83.91 -106.07 -6.45
C ILE A 220 -83.73 -107.53 -6.05
N SER A 221 -82.73 -107.88 -5.23
CA SER A 221 -82.55 -109.25 -4.73
C SER A 221 -83.67 -109.70 -3.78
N ASP A 222 -84.26 -108.76 -3.03
CA ASP A 222 -85.45 -109.02 -2.21
C ASP A 222 -86.73 -109.16 -3.09
N ASP A 223 -86.75 -108.59 -4.30
CA ASP A 223 -87.83 -108.72 -5.30
C ASP A 223 -87.63 -109.91 -6.28
N ASP A 224 -86.39 -110.36 -6.52
CA ASP A 224 -86.01 -111.41 -7.49
C ASP A 224 -86.13 -112.85 -6.95
N ASP A 225 -86.49 -113.03 -5.68
CA ASP A 225 -86.93 -114.35 -5.16
C ASP A 225 -88.28 -114.81 -5.79
N ASN A 226 -88.85 -114.05 -6.74
CA ASN A 226 -90.13 -114.37 -7.39
C ASN A 226 -90.15 -114.39 -8.93
N ASN A 227 -89.03 -114.25 -9.65
CA ASN A 227 -89.11 -114.37 -11.12
C ASN A 227 -87.83 -114.90 -11.79
N ASN A 228 -87.70 -116.23 -11.76
CA ASN A 228 -86.68 -116.98 -12.46
C ASN A 228 -87.14 -117.22 -13.92
N ASN A 229 -86.43 -116.68 -14.93
CA ASN A 229 -86.31 -117.30 -16.26
C ASN A 229 -85.22 -116.64 -17.16
N ASN A 230 -84.15 -117.40 -17.36
CA ASN A 230 -83.28 -117.55 -18.53
C ASN A 230 -83.48 -116.63 -19.75
N GLU A 231 -82.38 -116.04 -20.26
CA GLU A 231 -81.78 -116.46 -21.55
C GLU A 231 -80.43 -115.79 -21.89
N ALA A 232 -79.49 -116.66 -22.26
CA ALA A 232 -78.48 -116.58 -23.33
C ALA A 232 -77.66 -115.28 -23.56
N ILE A 233 -76.40 -115.40 -23.14
CA ILE A 233 -75.24 -114.62 -23.59
C ILE A 233 -74.96 -114.86 -25.09
N ASN A 234 -74.70 -113.78 -25.84
CA ASN A 234 -73.86 -113.81 -27.05
C ASN A 234 -72.94 -112.57 -27.07
N PRO A 235 -71.62 -112.73 -27.26
CA PRO A 235 -70.67 -111.62 -27.21
C PRO A 235 -70.59 -110.84 -28.53
N ILE A 236 -70.74 -109.52 -28.44
CA ILE A 236 -70.43 -108.58 -29.53
C ILE A 236 -68.91 -108.45 -29.64
N VAL A 237 -68.39 -108.81 -30.81
CA VAL A 237 -66.99 -108.65 -31.21
C VAL A 237 -66.64 -107.17 -31.29
N SER A 238 -65.56 -106.86 -30.57
CA SER A 238 -64.70 -105.67 -30.53
C SER A 238 -64.80 -104.67 -31.70
N GLY A 239 -65.28 -103.48 -31.38
CA GLY A 239 -64.83 -102.24 -32.01
C GLY A 239 -64.00 -101.45 -30.99
N SER A 240 -62.72 -101.24 -31.28
CA SER A 240 -61.91 -100.20 -30.61
C SER A 240 -60.86 -99.69 -31.57
N ASP A 241 -61.24 -98.66 -32.32
CA ASP A 241 -60.32 -97.70 -32.90
C ASP A 241 -59.49 -97.08 -31.77
N VAL A 242 -58.19 -97.35 -31.80
CA VAL A 242 -57.20 -96.69 -30.95
C VAL A 242 -56.94 -95.32 -31.56
N ASN A 243 -57.57 -94.28 -31.02
CA ASN A 243 -57.19 -92.91 -31.34
C ASN A 243 -56.29 -92.37 -30.23
N VAL A 244 -55.00 -92.33 -30.55
CA VAL A 244 -53.93 -91.68 -29.79
C VAL A 244 -54.10 -90.17 -29.92
N ILE A 245 -54.33 -89.47 -28.80
CA ILE A 245 -54.06 -88.03 -28.73
C ILE A 245 -52.96 -87.80 -27.70
N SER A 246 -51.78 -87.56 -28.28
CA SER A 246 -50.63 -86.90 -27.68
C SER A 246 -50.86 -85.39 -27.66
N MET A 247 -50.78 -84.76 -26.49
CA MET A 247 -50.53 -83.33 -26.29
C MET A 247 -49.80 -83.22 -24.94
N MET A 248 -48.48 -83.03 -24.85
CA MET A 248 -47.74 -81.77 -25.06
C MET A 248 -48.47 -80.55 -24.49
N ALA A 249 -48.02 -80.09 -23.32
CA ALA A 249 -48.16 -78.71 -22.87
C ALA A 249 -46.96 -78.35 -22.00
N ASP A 250 -46.36 -77.21 -22.36
CA ASP A 250 -45.18 -76.55 -21.79
C ASP A 250 -45.38 -76.01 -20.37
#